data_AF-K2JED7-F1
#
_entry.id   AF-K2JED7-F1
#
_cell.length_a   1.000
_cell.length_b   1.000
_cell.length_c   1.000
_cell.angle_alpha   90.00
_cell.angle_beta   90.00
_cell.angle_gamma   90.00
#
_symmetry.space_group_name_H-M   'P 1'
#
loop_
_entity.id
_entity.type
_entity.pdbx_description
1 polymer ?
#
loop_
_entity_poly.entity_id
_entity_poly.type
_entity_poly.pdbx_seq_one_letter_code
_entity_poly.pdbx_strand_id
1 'polypeptide(L)'
;MTEASLAKSRLAYTLTAINPDTGQGLRARIDSPTEITILFADDDEEVARVTMSAEGVPDLTILDPKLRTPEHAANCLKECSRGCNGDMLCVAGCALECATIII
;
A
#
# COMPACT_ATOMS: atom_id res chain seq x y z
N MET A 1 -27.46 -10.92 11.22
CA MET A 1 -26.30 -11.08 10.31
C MET A 1 -25.09 -11.26 11.19
N THR A 2 -24.38 -12.39 11.11
CA THR A 2 -23.24 -12.71 12.00
C THR A 2 -21.93 -12.20 11.41
N GLU A 3 -20.96 -11.84 12.24
CA GLU A 3 -19.62 -11.36 11.84
C GLU A 3 -18.93 -12.29 10.82
N ALA A 4 -19.20 -13.60 10.89
CA ALA A 4 -18.71 -14.60 9.94
C ALA A 4 -19.14 -14.38 8.48
N SER A 5 -20.20 -13.60 8.23
CA SER A 5 -20.67 -13.28 6.87
C SER A 5 -19.97 -12.06 6.26
N LEU A 6 -19.30 -11.22 7.06
CA LEU A 6 -18.48 -10.10 6.58
C LEU A 6 -17.08 -10.54 6.16
N ALA A 7 -16.64 -11.74 6.58
CA ALA A 7 -15.41 -12.37 6.10
C ALA A 7 -15.53 -12.95 4.67
N LYS A 8 -16.75 -13.01 4.11
CA LYS A 8 -17.03 -13.52 2.76
C LYS A 8 -16.90 -12.39 1.74
N SER A 9 -15.84 -12.46 0.94
CA SER A 9 -15.52 -11.62 -0.22
C SER A 9 -14.78 -10.32 0.06
N ARG A 10 -13.69 -10.36 0.84
CA ARG A 10 -12.58 -9.44 0.59
C ARG A 10 -11.99 -9.80 -0.77
N LEU A 11 -12.33 -9.06 -1.82
CA LEU A 11 -11.58 -9.09 -3.07
C LEU A 11 -10.16 -8.63 -2.75
N ALA A 12 -9.28 -9.58 -2.45
CA ALA A 12 -7.86 -9.32 -2.27
C ALA A 12 -7.26 -9.10 -3.67
N TYR A 13 -7.39 -7.88 -4.18
CA TYR A 13 -6.55 -7.45 -5.29
C TYR A 13 -5.13 -7.31 -4.75
N THR A 14 -4.29 -8.29 -5.09
CA THR A 14 -2.88 -8.27 -4.73
C THR A 14 -2.09 -7.87 -5.97
N LEU A 15 -1.57 -6.65 -5.94
CA LEU A 15 -0.56 -6.17 -6.88
C LEU A 15 0.80 -6.52 -6.26
N THR A 16 1.74 -7.01 -7.07
CA THR A 16 3.11 -7.32 -6.62
C THR A 16 4.10 -6.50 -7.43
N ALA A 17 4.99 -5.79 -6.75
CA ALA A 17 6.15 -5.12 -7.33
C ALA A 17 7.43 -5.81 -6.87
N ILE A 18 8.43 -5.91 -7.74
CA ILE A 18 9.75 -6.44 -7.38
C ILE A 18 10.75 -5.32 -7.60
N ASN A 19 11.53 -4.96 -6.57
CA ASN A 19 12.65 -4.05 -6.74
C ASN A 19 13.76 -4.79 -7.51
N PRO A 20 14.17 -4.30 -8.71
CA PRO A 20 15.18 -4.99 -9.52
C PRO A 20 16.58 -4.98 -8.90
N ASP A 21 16.88 -4.03 -8.00
CA ASP A 21 18.19 -3.87 -7.38
C ASP A 21 18.38 -4.84 -6.21
N THR A 22 17.32 -5.08 -5.43
CA THR A 22 17.37 -5.95 -4.23
C THR A 22 16.75 -7.33 -4.46
N GLY A 23 15.94 -7.48 -5.51
CA GLY A 23 15.13 -8.68 -5.75
C GLY A 23 13.95 -8.84 -4.78
N GLN A 24 13.77 -7.90 -3.85
CA GLN A 24 12.73 -7.97 -2.82
C GLN A 24 11.37 -7.59 -3.42
N GLY A 25 10.36 -8.42 -3.14
CA GLY A 25 9.00 -8.21 -3.59
C GLY A 25 8.14 -7.52 -2.52
N LEU A 26 7.28 -6.61 -2.95
CA LEU A 26 6.22 -6.00 -2.14
C LEU A 26 4.85 -6.33 -2.71
N ARG A 27 3.86 -6.44 -1.83
CA ARG A 27 2.45 -6.67 -2.17
C ARG A 27 1.56 -5.62 -1.53
N ALA A 28 0.59 -5.08 -2.27
CA ALA A 28 -0.45 -4.25 -1.68
C ALA A 28 -1.71 -5.07 -1.44
N ARG A 29 -2.30 -4.89 -0.26
CA ARG A 29 -3.61 -5.41 0.13
C ARG A 29 -4.52 -4.25 0.44
N ILE A 30 -5.66 -4.14 -0.24
CA ILE A 30 -6.68 -3.13 0.07
C ILE A 30 -7.55 -3.69 1.20
N ASP A 31 -7.40 -3.14 2.40
CA ASP A 31 -8.08 -3.62 3.61
C ASP A 31 -9.47 -3.01 3.77
N SER A 32 -9.65 -1.78 3.29
CA SER A 32 -10.92 -1.05 3.32
C SER A 32 -10.96 0.02 2.21
N PRO A 33 -12.10 0.73 2.04
CA PRO A 33 -12.18 1.85 1.09
C PRO A 33 -11.20 3.01 1.35
N THR A 34 -10.51 3.03 2.48
CA THR A 34 -9.58 4.11 2.86
C THR A 34 -8.24 3.60 3.39
N GLU A 35 -7.97 2.29 3.34
CA GLU A 35 -6.78 1.70 3.93
C GLU A 35 -6.17 0.61 3.03
N ILE A 36 -4.85 0.68 2.88
CA ILE A 36 -4.02 -0.28 2.15
C ILE A 36 -2.87 -0.68 3.05
N THR A 37 -2.61 -1.98 3.18
CA THR A 37 -1.38 -2.50 3.79
C THR A 37 -0.40 -2.91 2.70
N ILE A 38 0.85 -2.50 2.85
CA ILE A 38 1.98 -2.98 2.06
C ILE A 38 2.68 -4.08 2.84
N LEU A 39 2.93 -5.20 2.17
CA LEU A 39 3.48 -6.42 2.73
C LEU A 39 4.76 -6.80 1.98
N PHE A 40 5.69 -7.49 2.64
CA PHE A 40 6.67 -8.27 1.90
C PHE A 40 5.98 -9.42 1.16
N ALA A 41 6.41 -9.70 -0.08
CA ALA A 41 5.72 -10.65 -0.95
C ALA A 41 6.02 -12.13 -0.62
N ASP A 42 7.09 -12.41 0.11
CA ASP A 42 7.59 -13.74 0.48
C ASP A 42 6.93 -14.29 1.76
N ASP A 43 6.75 -13.45 2.78
CA ASP A 43 6.24 -13.88 4.10
C ASP A 43 4.98 -13.12 4.58
N ASP A 44 4.48 -12.17 3.80
CA ASP A 44 3.33 -11.32 4.14
C ASP A 44 3.54 -10.48 5.44
N GLU A 45 4.78 -10.18 5.85
CA GLU A 45 5.05 -9.24 6.94
C GLU A 45 4.62 -7.81 6.56
N GLU A 46 3.92 -7.11 7.45
CA GLU A 46 3.45 -5.74 7.22
C GLU A 46 4.60 -4.73 7.32
N VAL A 47 4.87 -4.01 6.23
CA VAL A 47 6.00 -3.07 6.17
C VAL A 47 5.57 -1.62 6.20
N ALA A 48 4.40 -1.32 5.64
CA ALA A 48 3.85 0.03 5.59
C ALA A 48 2.33 0.00 5.47
N ARG A 49 1.71 1.13 5.78
CA ARG A 49 0.29 1.35 5.65
C ARG A 49 0.03 2.67 4.93
N VAL A 50 -0.93 2.66 4.01
CA VAL A 50 -1.45 3.85 3.36
C VAL A 50 -2.87 4.10 3.82
N THR A 51 -3.13 5.30 4.33
CA THR A 51 -4.46 5.74 4.76
C THR A 51 -4.90 6.95 3.94
N MET A 52 -6.13 6.93 3.46
CA MET A 52 -6.73 8.06 2.74
C MET A 52 -7.33 9.07 3.72
N SER A 53 -6.97 10.34 3.57
CA SER A 53 -7.64 11.44 4.26
C SER A 53 -9.04 11.69 3.69
N ALA A 54 -9.86 12.49 4.39
CA ALA A 54 -11.19 12.87 3.92
C ALA A 54 -11.15 13.67 2.60
N GLU A 55 -10.02 14.34 2.33
CA GLU A 55 -9.74 15.11 1.12
C GLU A 55 -9.23 14.22 -0.03
N GLY A 56 -9.14 12.90 0.18
CA GLY A 56 -8.65 11.97 -0.84
C GLY A 56 -7.13 12.01 -1.04
N VAL A 57 -6.39 12.50 -0.04
CA VAL A 57 -4.92 12.51 -0.06
C VAL A 57 -4.40 11.29 0.69
N PRO A 58 -3.54 10.44 0.09
CA PRO A 58 -2.93 9.33 0.81
C PRO A 58 -1.82 9.81 1.73
N ASP A 59 -1.73 9.16 2.89
CA ASP A 59 -0.62 9.27 3.83
C ASP A 59 0.05 7.91 4.03
N LEU A 60 1.38 7.89 4.07
CA LEU A 60 2.19 6.68 4.18
C LEU A 60 2.82 6.59 5.57
N THR A 61 2.49 5.53 6.30
CA THR A 61 3.11 5.18 7.58
C THR A 61 3.99 3.94 7.40
N ILE A 62 5.25 4.02 7.80
CA ILE A 62 6.15 2.86 7.81
C ILE A 62 5.99 2.11 9.13
N LEU A 63 5.84 0.79 9.04
CA LEU A 63 5.66 -0.10 10.18
C LEU A 63 6.96 -0.83 10.51
N ASP A 64 7.78 -1.17 9.51
CA ASP A 64 9.09 -1.80 9.73
C ASP A 64 10.19 -0.74 9.96
N PRO A 65 10.78 -0.67 11.17
CA PRO A 65 11.83 0.31 11.50
C PRO A 65 13.16 0.05 10.79
N LYS A 66 13.34 -1.10 10.12
CA LYS A 66 14.56 -1.40 9.34
C LYS A 66 14.55 -0.74 7.97
N LEU A 67 13.39 -0.28 7.50
CA LEU A 67 13.24 0.38 6.21
C LEU A 67 13.67 1.85 6.28
N ARG A 68 14.03 2.41 5.11
CA ARG A 68 14.49 3.80 5.02
C ARG A 68 13.34 4.78 5.33
N THR A 69 13.67 5.92 5.92
CA THR A 69 12.68 6.97 6.22
C THR A 69 12.07 7.52 4.93
N PRO A 70 10.73 7.67 4.85
CA PRO A 70 10.06 7.60 3.56
C PRO A 70 9.69 8.97 2.99
N GLU A 71 10.40 10.07 3.30
CA GLU A 71 9.98 11.38 2.77
C GLU A 71 9.86 11.37 1.24
N HIS A 72 10.77 10.69 0.55
CA HIS A 72 10.68 10.50 -0.90
C HIS A 72 9.54 9.55 -1.32
N ALA A 73 9.29 8.47 -0.58
CA ALA A 73 8.20 7.53 -0.90
C ALA A 73 6.82 8.15 -0.64
N ALA A 74 6.65 8.91 0.43
CA ALA A 74 5.43 9.64 0.74
C ALA A 74 5.17 10.76 -0.29
N ASN A 75 6.21 11.48 -0.71
CA ASN A 75 6.08 12.48 -1.78
C ASN A 75 5.76 11.83 -3.13
N CYS A 76 6.44 10.73 -3.47
CA CYS A 76 6.12 9.92 -4.65
C CYS A 76 4.65 9.48 -4.65
N LEU A 77 4.15 8.95 -3.53
CA LEU A 77 2.78 8.48 -3.39
C LEU A 77 1.79 9.62 -3.59
N LYS A 78 2.04 10.78 -2.97
CA LYS A 78 1.19 11.97 -3.13
C LYS A 78 1.14 12.45 -4.57
N GLU A 79 2.27 12.50 -5.28
CA GLU A 79 2.28 12.93 -6.68
C GLU A 79 1.62 11.92 -7.62
N CYS A 80 1.94 10.63 -7.47
CA CYS A 80 1.39 9.55 -8.31
C CYS A 80 -0.14 9.45 -8.17
N SER A 81 -0.64 9.54 -6.94
CA SER A 81 -2.07 9.35 -6.64
C SER A 81 -2.97 10.51 -7.03
N ARG A 82 -2.43 11.69 -7.43
CA ARG A 82 -3.24 12.86 -7.83
C ARG A 82 -4.24 12.54 -8.94
N GLY A 83 -3.88 11.65 -9.86
CA GLY A 83 -4.74 11.23 -10.97
C GLY A 83 -5.80 10.18 -10.59
N CYS A 84 -5.71 9.60 -9.40
CA CYS A 84 -6.56 8.47 -9.01
C CYS A 84 -7.99 8.88 -8.60
N ASN A 85 -8.25 10.16 -8.28
CA ASN A 85 -9.57 10.65 -7.89
C ASN A 85 -10.27 9.81 -6.79
N GLY A 86 -9.49 9.27 -5.84
CA GLY A 86 -10.00 8.41 -4.76
C GLY A 86 -10.19 6.93 -5.14
N ASP A 87 -9.83 6.50 -6.35
CA ASP A 87 -9.82 5.08 -6.72
C ASP A 87 -8.69 4.34 -5.99
N MET A 88 -9.09 3.48 -5.04
CA MET A 88 -8.15 2.73 -4.20
C MET A 88 -7.29 1.72 -4.96
N LEU A 89 -7.73 1.17 -6.09
CA LEU A 89 -6.90 0.28 -6.90
C LEU A 89 -5.79 1.06 -7.58
N CYS A 90 -6.11 2.26 -8.08
CA CYS A 90 -5.10 3.18 -8.62
C CYS A 90 -4.11 3.61 -7.53
N VAL A 91 -4.60 3.99 -6.33
CA VAL A 91 -3.74 4.35 -5.20
C VAL A 91 -2.86 3.18 -4.76
N ALA A 92 -3.38 1.94 -4.75
CA ALA A 92 -2.59 0.74 -4.42
C ALA A 92 -1.44 0.51 -5.40
N GLY A 93 -1.64 0.77 -6.69
CA GLY A 93 -0.56 0.76 -7.69
C GLY A 93 0.53 1.78 -7.38
N CYS A 94 0.14 3.03 -7.13
CA CYS A 94 1.07 4.09 -6.73
C CYS A 94 1.79 3.76 -5.41
N ALA A 95 1.08 3.21 -4.43
CA ALA A 95 1.66 2.84 -3.14
C ALA A 95 2.74 1.77 -3.31
N LEU A 96 2.53 0.78 -4.17
CA LEU A 96 3.54 -0.23 -4.46
C LEU A 96 4.76 0.31 -5.17
N GLU A 97 4.55 1.10 -6.22
CA GLU A 97 5.65 1.71 -6.97
C GLU A 97 6.52 2.56 -6.04
N CYS A 98 5.90 3.42 -5.25
CA CYS A 98 6.61 4.30 -4.33
C CYS A 98 7.19 3.59 -3.10
N ALA A 99 6.59 2.48 -2.66
CA ALA A 99 7.16 1.65 -1.59
C ALA A 99 8.43 0.91 -2.03
N THR A 100 8.75 0.82 -3.32
CA THR A 100 10.06 0.29 -3.75
C THR A 100 11.23 1.19 -3.35
N ILE A 101 10.99 2.47 -3.02
CA ILE A 101 12.02 3.44 -2.61
C ILE A 101 12.58 3.14 -1.20
N ILE A 102 11.77 2.51 -0.35
CA ILE A 102 12.10 2.26 1.07
C ILE A 102 12.77 0.91 1.31
N ILE A 103 12.77 0.02 0.31
CA ILE A 103 13.41 -1.29 0.29
C ILE A 103 14.72 -1.28 -0.49
#